data_AF-A0A5C9AWW9-F1
#
_entry.id   AF-A0A5C9AWW9-F1
#
_cell.length_a   1.000
_cell.length_b   1.000
_cell.length_c   1.000
_cell.angle_alpha   90.00
_cell.angle_beta   90.00
_cell.angle_gamma   90.00
#
_symmetry.space_group_name_H-M   'P 1'
#
loop_
_entity.id
_entity.type
_entity.pdbx_description
1 polymer ?
#
loop_
_entity_poly.entity_id
_entity_poly.type
_entity_poly.pdbx_seq_one_letter_code
_entity_poly.pdbx_strand_id
1 'polypeptide(L)'
;MPSTAAVSDAEYEESDADAEASEDGRRACPMCGEMIIATAAKCRFCGEVLDPEIRKRGGPSSGRRGKGEAQDVRAIAKHQKGILVCILVQFIVLGAQIAAPPQVRPLFGLAFLA
;
A
#
# COMPACT_ATOMS: atom_id res chain seq x y z
N MET A 1 -31.25 -44.06 38.90
CA MET A 1 -30.03 -43.25 38.74
C MET A 1 -30.24 -42.25 37.60
N PRO A 2 -30.56 -40.98 37.91
CA PRO A 2 -30.39 -39.87 36.99
C PRO A 2 -29.14 -39.08 37.40
N SER A 3 -28.14 -39.00 36.52
CA SER A 3 -27.00 -38.11 36.69
C SER A 3 -26.65 -37.48 35.35
N THR A 4 -27.52 -36.57 34.93
CA THR A 4 -27.23 -35.57 33.90
C THR A 4 -26.28 -34.54 34.49
N ALA A 5 -24.97 -34.72 34.28
CA ALA A 5 -24.02 -33.61 34.25
C ALA A 5 -24.17 -32.99 32.84
N ALA A 6 -24.77 -31.82 32.60
CA ALA A 6 -24.76 -30.55 33.32
C ALA A 6 -23.35 -29.98 33.48
N VAL A 7 -22.78 -29.51 32.37
CA VAL A 7 -22.10 -28.20 32.23
C VAL A 7 -21.99 -27.94 30.73
N SER A 8 -22.96 -27.22 30.17
CA SER A 8 -23.03 -25.75 30.09
C SER A 8 -22.34 -25.28 28.82
N ASP A 9 -23.13 -25.28 27.74
CA ASP A 9 -22.88 -24.56 26.51
C ASP A 9 -22.49 -23.13 26.87
N ALA A 10 -21.26 -22.75 26.52
CA ALA A 10 -20.80 -21.39 26.59
C ALA A 10 -21.64 -20.57 25.61
N GLU A 11 -22.62 -19.87 26.14
CA GLU A 11 -23.27 -18.75 25.49
C GLU A 11 -22.17 -17.73 25.13
N TYR A 12 -21.70 -17.80 23.89
CA TYR A 12 -20.88 -16.76 23.29
C TYR A 12 -21.85 -15.66 22.87
N GLU A 13 -22.10 -14.72 23.77
CA GLU A 13 -22.79 -13.49 23.42
C GLU A 13 -21.87 -12.65 22.53
N GLU A 14 -22.18 -12.64 21.24
CA GLU A 14 -21.63 -11.70 20.26
C GLU A 14 -22.27 -10.33 20.52
N SER A 15 -21.58 -9.49 21.30
CA SER A 15 -22.03 -8.14 21.62
C SER A 15 -21.44 -7.14 20.62
N ASP A 16 -22.08 -7.03 19.46
CA ASP A 16 -22.01 -5.83 18.62
C ASP A 16 -22.88 -4.74 19.26
N ALA A 17 -22.26 -3.73 19.87
CA ALA A 17 -22.89 -2.42 20.08
C ALA A 17 -21.85 -1.33 20.30
N ASP A 18 -21.87 -0.40 19.37
CA ASP A 18 -21.03 0.77 19.16
C ASP A 18 -20.72 1.65 20.38
N ALA A 19 -19.48 2.18 20.32
CA ALA A 19 -19.05 3.50 20.75
C ALA A 19 -19.21 3.84 22.25
N GLU A 20 -18.08 3.83 22.99
CA GLU A 20 -17.58 5.02 23.69
C GLU A 20 -16.05 4.98 23.75
N ALA A 21 -15.43 6.16 23.79
CA ALA A 21 -14.01 6.41 23.54
C ALA A 21 -13.07 5.46 24.29
N SER A 22 -12.17 4.81 23.53
CA SER A 22 -11.08 3.98 24.07
C SER A 22 -10.33 4.72 25.18
N GLU A 23 -10.24 4.10 26.37
CA GLU A 23 -9.54 4.61 27.55
C GLU A 23 -8.05 4.94 27.29
N ASP A 24 -7.52 4.54 26.12
CA ASP A 24 -6.19 4.89 25.61
C ASP A 24 -6.04 6.34 25.10
N GLY A 25 -7.08 7.17 25.20
CA GLY A 25 -7.01 8.58 24.76
C GLY A 25 -6.75 8.72 23.26
N ARG A 26 -7.21 7.76 22.46
CA ARG A 26 -7.10 7.73 21.00
C ARG A 26 -8.48 7.84 20.36
N ARG A 27 -8.53 8.40 19.15
CA ARG A 27 -9.74 8.53 18.33
C ARG A 27 -9.38 8.36 16.86
N ALA A 28 -10.32 7.92 16.04
CA ALA A 28 -10.14 7.90 14.59
C ALA A 28 -10.13 9.34 14.03
N CYS A 29 -9.26 9.60 13.06
CA CYS A 29 -9.21 10.88 12.36
C CYS A 29 -10.42 11.01 11.43
N PRO A 30 -11.23 12.09 11.51
CA PRO A 30 -12.44 12.27 10.68
C PRO A 30 -12.14 12.46 9.17
N MET A 31 -10.87 12.69 8.80
CA MET A 31 -10.48 12.89 7.40
C MET A 31 -9.89 11.65 6.73
N CYS A 32 -9.30 10.73 7.49
CA CYS A 32 -8.58 9.58 6.93
C CYS A 32 -8.85 8.25 7.64
N GLY A 33 -9.63 8.24 8.72
CA GLY A 33 -9.98 7.04 9.48
C GLY A 33 -8.89 6.50 10.40
N GLU A 34 -7.65 7.00 10.29
CA GLU A 34 -6.51 6.47 11.05
C GLU A 34 -6.55 6.85 12.55
N MET A 35 -6.02 5.97 13.41
CA MET A 35 -6.05 6.15 14.87
C MET A 35 -5.01 7.18 15.34
N ILE A 36 -5.50 8.28 15.90
CA ILE A 36 -4.69 9.41 16.40
C ILE A 36 -4.96 9.67 17.89
N ILE A 37 -4.08 10.43 18.55
CA ILE A 37 -4.32 10.87 19.94
C ILE A 37 -5.53 11.81 19.95
N ALA A 38 -6.44 11.66 20.91
CA ALA A 38 -7.66 12.46 21.02
C ALA A 38 -7.35 13.97 21.10
N THR A 39 -6.27 14.33 21.79
CA THR A 39 -5.75 15.71 21.94
C THR A 39 -4.88 16.19 20.78
N ALA A 40 -4.71 15.40 19.70
CA ALA A 40 -3.87 15.79 18.58
C ALA A 40 -4.47 17.00 17.83
N ALA A 41 -3.73 18.11 17.83
CA ALA A 41 -4.10 19.32 17.08
C ALA A 41 -3.98 19.15 15.55
N LYS A 42 -3.14 18.21 15.10
CA LYS A 42 -2.89 17.90 13.68
C LYS A 42 -2.74 16.40 13.48
N CYS A 43 -3.38 15.86 12.45
CA CYS A 43 -3.21 14.46 12.08
C CYS A 43 -1.78 14.22 11.54
N ARG A 44 -1.10 13.21 12.08
CA ARG A 44 0.25 12.80 11.65
C ARG A 44 0.27 11.98 10.35
N PHE A 45 -0.88 11.45 9.95
CA PHE A 45 -1.03 10.63 8.75
C PHE A 45 -1.46 11.47 7.53
N CYS A 46 -2.60 12.15 7.60
CA CYS A 46 -3.09 12.99 6.50
C CYS A 46 -2.63 14.45 6.56
N GLY A 47 -2.16 14.93 7.72
CA GLY A 47 -1.72 16.31 7.87
C GLY A 47 -2.84 17.36 8.09
N GLU A 48 -4.11 16.96 8.16
CA GLU A 48 -5.21 17.89 8.44
C GLU A 48 -5.12 18.43 9.88
N VAL A 49 -5.38 19.73 10.04
CA VAL A 49 -5.51 20.39 11.35
C VAL A 49 -6.90 20.08 11.92
N LEU A 50 -6.95 19.43 13.08
CA LEU A 50 -8.19 19.00 13.73
C LEU A 50 -8.67 20.00 14.78
N ASP A 51 -7.80 20.90 15.21
CA ASP A 51 -8.09 21.93 16.19
C ASP A 51 -8.76 23.15 15.53
N PRO A 52 -10.01 23.50 15.92
CA PRO A 52 -10.75 24.61 15.32
C PRO A 52 -10.14 25.99 15.64
N GLU A 53 -9.43 26.15 16.75
CA GLU A 53 -8.78 27.42 17.09
C GLU A 53 -7.58 27.69 16.20
N ILE A 54 -6.79 26.65 15.93
CA ILE A 54 -5.64 26.73 15.03
C ILE A 54 -6.11 26.96 13.59
N ARG A 55 -7.21 26.33 13.16
CA ARG A 55 -7.83 26.55 11.83
C ARG A 55 -8.33 27.99 11.63
N LYS A 56 -8.74 28.68 12.69
CA LYS A 56 -9.21 30.08 12.58
C LYS A 56 -8.06 31.09 12.48
N ARG A 57 -6.95 30.81 13.15
CA ARG A 57 -5.76 31.69 13.17
C ARG A 57 -4.82 31.43 12.00
N GLY A 58 -4.77 30.20 11.49
CA GLY A 58 -4.11 29.87 10.23
C GLY A 58 -5.13 29.88 9.09
N GLY A 59 -5.07 30.89 8.21
CA GLY A 59 -5.76 30.84 6.91
C GLY A 59 -5.48 29.53 6.16
N PRO A 60 -6.26 29.19 5.10
CA PRO A 60 -6.37 27.84 4.53
C PRO A 60 -5.00 27.19 4.52
N SER A 61 -4.82 26.22 5.41
CA SER A 61 -3.54 25.57 5.63
C SER A 61 -3.17 24.94 4.31
N SER A 62 -2.38 25.66 3.52
CA SER A 62 -1.71 25.13 2.35
C SER A 62 -0.94 23.95 2.87
N GLY A 63 -1.54 22.77 2.65
CA GLY A 63 -0.97 21.51 3.04
C GLY A 63 0.47 21.55 2.60
N ARG A 64 1.38 21.31 3.54
CA ARG A 64 2.76 21.01 3.20
C ARG A 64 2.64 19.87 2.20
N ARG A 65 2.75 20.20 0.91
CA ARG A 65 2.64 19.29 -0.22
C ARG A 65 3.57 18.13 0.11
N GLY A 66 2.97 17.01 0.53
CA GLY A 66 3.65 15.73 0.64
C GLY A 66 4.11 15.40 -0.76
N LYS A 67 5.32 15.84 -1.10
CA LYS A 67 6.00 15.48 -2.33
C LYS A 67 6.51 14.05 -2.15
N GLY A 68 5.59 13.10 -2.03
CA GLY A 68 5.89 11.72 -1.66
C GLY A 68 5.19 10.67 -2.52
N GLU A 69 4.29 11.04 -3.44
CA GLU A 69 3.51 10.04 -4.18
C GLU A 69 3.55 10.20 -5.70
N ALA A 70 3.73 11.42 -6.21
CA ALA A 70 3.80 11.64 -7.67
C ALA A 70 5.22 11.52 -8.26
N GLN A 71 6.27 11.47 -7.42
CA GLN A 71 7.66 11.40 -7.91
C GLN A 71 8.16 9.96 -8.08
N ASP A 72 7.46 8.96 -7.51
CA ASP A 72 7.84 7.54 -7.64
C ASP A 72 7.32 6.92 -8.95
N VAL A 73 6.12 7.28 -9.41
CA VAL A 73 5.59 6.73 -10.68
C VAL A 73 6.45 7.13 -11.88
N ARG A 74 7.07 8.32 -11.88
CA ARG A 74 7.91 8.80 -13.00
C ARG A 74 9.34 8.26 -12.96
N ALA A 75 9.84 7.88 -11.79
CA ALA A 75 11.14 7.20 -11.62
C ALA A 75 11.03 5.69 -11.93
N ILE A 76 9.93 5.07 -11.53
CA ILE A 76 9.55 3.69 -11.88
C ILE A 76 9.22 3.59 -13.38
N ALA A 77 8.56 4.60 -13.99
CA ALA A 77 8.25 4.60 -15.42
C ALA A 77 9.48 4.62 -16.35
N LYS A 78 10.65 5.08 -15.90
CA LYS A 78 11.90 5.02 -16.69
C LYS A 78 12.47 3.60 -16.71
N HIS A 79 12.44 2.91 -15.57
CA HIS A 79 12.89 1.53 -15.47
C HIS A 79 11.91 0.57 -16.15
N GLN A 80 10.61 0.82 -16.07
CA GLN A 80 9.59 0.03 -16.78
C GLN A 80 9.79 0.04 -18.30
N LYS A 81 10.13 1.19 -18.90
CA LYS A 81 10.41 1.28 -20.34
C LYS A 81 11.70 0.56 -20.72
N GLY A 82 12.75 0.69 -19.91
CA GLY A 82 14.02 -0.01 -20.14
C GLY A 82 13.86 -1.54 -20.09
N ILE A 83 13.14 -2.04 -19.07
CA ILE A 83 12.86 -3.47 -18.91
C ILE A 83 12.00 -3.98 -20.07
N LEU A 84 10.95 -3.26 -20.47
CA LEU A 84 10.06 -3.68 -21.56
C LEU A 84 10.78 -3.70 -22.92
N VAL A 85 11.63 -2.71 -23.19
CA VAL A 85 12.49 -2.70 -24.40
C VAL A 85 13.48 -3.86 -24.38
N CYS A 86 14.13 -4.13 -23.25
CA CYS A 86 15.07 -5.24 -23.09
C CYS A 86 14.39 -6.59 -23.38
N ILE A 87 13.20 -6.81 -22.82
CA ILE A 87 12.40 -8.02 -23.04
C ILE A 87 12.00 -8.16 -24.52
N LEU A 88 11.55 -7.09 -25.18
CA LEU A 88 11.19 -7.13 -26.61
C LEU A 88 12.39 -7.47 -27.49
N VAL A 89 13.57 -6.89 -27.23
CA VAL A 89 14.79 -7.22 -27.95
C VAL A 89 15.14 -8.70 -27.75
N GLN A 90 15.00 -9.23 -26.53
CA GLN A 90 15.25 -10.64 -26.24
C GLN A 90 14.33 -11.57 -27.05
N PHE A 91 13.02 -11.24 -27.13
CA PHE A 91 12.07 -12.02 -27.93
C PHE A 91 12.36 -11.96 -29.43
N ILE A 92 12.77 -10.82 -29.95
CA ILE A 92 13.16 -10.69 -31.37
C ILE A 92 14.39 -11.54 -31.67
N VAL A 93 15.41 -11.51 -30.80
CA VAL A 93 16.62 -12.33 -30.92
C VAL A 93 16.28 -13.83 -30.83
N LEU A 94 15.47 -14.23 -29.85
CA LEU A 94 15.01 -15.62 -29.71
C LEU A 94 14.18 -16.08 -30.91
N GLY A 95 13.27 -15.24 -31.41
CA GLY A 95 12.46 -15.52 -32.60
C GLY A 95 13.33 -15.66 -33.86
N ALA A 96 14.32 -14.79 -34.04
CA ALA A 96 15.29 -14.88 -35.12
C ALA A 96 16.11 -16.18 -35.06
N GLN A 97 16.51 -16.62 -33.86
CA GLN A 97 17.22 -17.90 -33.66
C GLN A 97 16.36 -19.12 -34.00
N ILE A 98 15.05 -19.05 -33.75
CA ILE A 98 14.09 -20.11 -34.12
C ILE A 98 13.86 -20.12 -35.63
N ALA A 99 13.74 -18.95 -36.26
CA ALA A 99 13.50 -18.81 -37.70
C ALA A 99 14.77 -19.03 -38.56
N ALA A 100 15.97 -18.87 -37.99
CA ALA A 100 17.22 -19.09 -38.70
C ALA A 100 17.48 -20.59 -38.94
N PRO A 101 18.07 -20.94 -40.11
CA PRO A 101 18.42 -22.32 -40.43
C PRO A 101 19.40 -22.88 -39.36
N PRO A 102 19.30 -24.18 -39.03
CA PRO A 102 19.99 -24.79 -37.89
C PRO A 102 21.52 -24.72 -37.92
N GLN A 103 22.11 -24.30 -39.05
CA GLN A 103 23.55 -24.24 -39.29
C GLN A 103 24.21 -22.98 -38.69
N VAL A 104 23.46 -21.90 -38.39
CA VAL A 104 24.00 -20.63 -37.85
C VAL A 104 23.70 -20.38 -36.37
N ARG A 105 22.90 -21.26 -35.75
CA ARG A 105 22.47 -21.16 -34.34
C ARG A 105 23.61 -21.11 -33.30
N PRO A 106 24.71 -21.89 -33.41
CA PRO A 106 25.72 -21.93 -32.35
C PRO A 106 26.63 -20.69 -32.29
N LEU A 107 26.66 -19.86 -33.35
CA LEU A 107 27.53 -18.66 -33.37
C LEU A 107 26.93 -17.49 -32.56
N PHE A 108 25.61 -17.39 -32.50
CA PHE A 108 24.91 -16.29 -31.82
C PHE A 108 24.58 -16.56 -30.34
N GLY A 109 24.61 -17.82 -29.89
CA GLY A 109 24.28 -18.21 -28.51
C GLY A 109 25.38 -17.93 -27.47
N LEU A 110 26.65 -17.85 -27.90
CA LEU A 110 27.79 -17.60 -27.00
C LEU A 110 27.96 -16.12 -26.63
N ALA A 111 27.32 -15.19 -27.34
CA ALA A 111 27.44 -13.74 -27.09
C ALA A 111 26.54 -13.23 -25.95
N PHE A 112 25.61 -14.05 -25.43
CA PHE A 112 24.69 -13.65 -24.36
C PHE A 112 25.08 -14.21 -22.98
N LEU A 113 26.11 -15.05 -22.89
CA LEU A 113 26.56 -15.70 -21.65
C LEU A 113 27.95 -15.22 -21.15
N ALA A 114 28.59 -14.30 -21.85
CA ALA A 114 29.89 -13.69 -21.49
C ALA A 114 29.73 -12.18 -21.33
#